data_AF-A0A075JIP0-F1
#
_entry.id   AF-A0A075JIP0-F1
#
_cell.length_a   1.000
_cell.length_b   1.000
_cell.length_c   1.000
_cell.angle_alpha   90.00
_cell.angle_beta   90.00
_cell.angle_gamma   90.00
#
_symmetry.space_group_name_H-M   'P 1'
#
loop_
_entity.id
_entity.type
_entity.pdbx_description
1 polymer ?
#
loop_
_entity_poly.entity_id
_entity_poly.type
_entity_poly.pdbx_seq_one_letter_code
_entity_poly.pdbx_strand_id
1 'polypeptide(L)'
;MKHPATFGAAVAYQGYFRPHFDGHLPFQPNAPQARSYDLIALEKTNPVPVSLRLFASDANKVSYPSVKEILTVVKRPTDGTARIAQAAATACRCGPERSRARSTGWHRSSQVSHHAPERRGDEAGKGLT
;
A
#
# COMPACT_ATOMS: atom_id res chain seq x y z
N MET A 1 -3.57 -2.46 -10.07
CA MET A 1 -3.95 -3.22 -8.86
C MET A 1 -5.30 -3.88 -9.10
N LYS A 2 -5.43 -5.20 -8.96
CA LYS A 2 -6.53 -5.98 -9.59
C LYS A 2 -7.88 -5.99 -8.83
N HIS A 3 -7.86 -5.83 -7.51
CA HIS A 3 -9.07 -5.95 -6.68
C HIS A 3 -9.25 -4.74 -5.74
N PRO A 4 -9.31 -3.51 -6.28
CA PRO A 4 -9.41 -2.30 -5.44
C PRO A 4 -10.73 -2.20 -4.65
N ALA A 5 -11.81 -2.85 -5.13
CA ALA A 5 -13.07 -2.94 -4.40
C ALA A 5 -12.99 -3.87 -3.17
N THR A 6 -11.99 -4.76 -3.12
CA THR A 6 -11.80 -5.72 -2.01
C THR A 6 -10.68 -5.26 -1.07
N PHE A 7 -9.59 -4.72 -1.63
CA PHE A 7 -8.42 -4.31 -0.87
C PHE A 7 -8.14 -2.82 -1.07
N GLY A 8 -8.47 -2.01 -0.06
CA GLY A 8 -8.13 -0.59 -0.02
C GLY A 8 -6.67 -0.28 0.31
N ALA A 9 -5.87 -1.31 0.64
CA ALA A 9 -4.45 -1.14 0.94
C ALA A 9 -3.63 -2.38 0.56
N ALA A 10 -2.36 -2.17 0.24
CA ALA A 10 -1.39 -3.24 0.03
C ALA A 10 -0.05 -2.90 0.69
N VAL A 11 0.62 -3.93 1.21
CA VAL A 11 1.97 -3.84 1.78
C VAL A 11 2.89 -4.74 0.97
N ALA A 12 4.03 -4.21 0.51
CA ALA A 12 5.01 -4.98 -0.23
C ALA A 12 6.42 -4.80 0.34
N TYR A 13 7.12 -5.92 0.49
CA TYR A 13 8.53 -5.98 0.87
C TYR A 13 9.34 -6.33 -0.38
N GLN A 14 10.21 -5.43 -0.81
CA GLN A 14 11.08 -5.61 -1.98
C GLN A 14 10.28 -5.99 -3.25
N GLY A 15 9.18 -5.28 -3.53
CA GLY A 15 8.22 -5.66 -4.57
C GLY A 15 8.68 -5.42 -6.01
N TYR A 16 8.21 -6.29 -6.91
CA TYR A 16 8.32 -6.16 -8.36
C TYR A 16 7.01 -5.64 -8.95
N PHE A 17 6.95 -4.36 -9.30
CA PHE A 17 5.77 -3.70 -9.85
C PHE A 17 5.67 -3.79 -11.37
N ARG A 18 6.76 -4.19 -12.02
CA ARG A 18 6.79 -4.64 -13.41
C ARG A 18 7.68 -5.89 -13.45
N PRO A 19 7.12 -7.08 -13.19
CA PRO A 19 7.92 -8.29 -13.11
C PRO A 19 8.53 -8.59 -14.47
N HIS A 20 9.85 -8.77 -14.47
CA HIS A 20 10.58 -9.36 -15.58
C HIS A 20 10.79 -10.84 -15.26
N PHE A 21 10.48 -11.70 -16.21
CA PHE A 21 10.64 -13.15 -16.06
C PHE A 21 11.68 -13.60 -17.08
N ASP A 22 12.76 -14.20 -16.60
CA ASP A 22 13.78 -14.82 -17.45
C ASP A 22 13.39 -16.29 -17.71
N GLY A 23 13.71 -16.79 -18.90
CA GLY A 23 13.44 -18.19 -19.28
C GLY A 23 11.97 -18.45 -19.60
N HIS A 24 11.34 -19.37 -18.86
CA HIS A 24 9.95 -19.75 -19.13
C HIS A 24 8.98 -18.65 -18.66
N LEU A 25 8.39 -17.94 -19.62
CA LEU A 25 7.43 -16.89 -19.33
C LEU A 25 6.11 -17.48 -18.82
N PRO A 26 5.57 -17.01 -17.69
CA PRO A 26 4.28 -17.49 -17.18
C PRO A 26 3.12 -17.09 -18.11
N PHE A 27 3.31 -16.02 -18.90
CA PHE A 27 2.37 -15.55 -19.91
C PHE A 27 3.14 -15.14 -21.15
N GLN A 28 2.55 -15.36 -22.33
CA GLN A 28 3.13 -14.86 -23.57
C GLN A 28 3.34 -13.33 -23.51
N PRO A 29 4.43 -12.80 -24.09
CA PRO A 29 4.62 -11.37 -24.23
C PRO A 29 3.38 -10.71 -24.83
N ASN A 30 2.97 -9.55 -24.30
CA ASN A 30 1.78 -8.80 -24.71
C ASN A 30 0.41 -9.45 -24.47
N ALA A 31 0.35 -10.67 -23.91
CA ALA A 31 -0.91 -11.26 -23.50
C ALA A 31 -1.63 -10.33 -22.49
N PRO A 32 -2.98 -10.28 -22.48
CA PRO A 32 -3.73 -9.50 -21.49
C PRO A 32 -3.29 -9.79 -20.05
N GLN A 33 -2.99 -11.04 -19.75
CA GLN A 33 -2.49 -11.49 -18.46
C GLN A 33 -1.13 -10.84 -18.13
N ALA A 34 -0.15 -10.87 -19.05
CA ALA A 34 1.15 -10.23 -18.85
C ALA A 34 1.00 -8.73 -18.56
N ARG A 35 0.20 -8.03 -19.38
CA ARG A 35 -0.08 -6.58 -19.21
C ARG A 35 -0.73 -6.26 -17.87
N SER A 36 -1.59 -7.16 -17.37
CA SER A 36 -2.26 -6.98 -16.07
C SER A 36 -1.33 -7.04 -14.86
N TYR A 37 -0.08 -7.50 -15.03
CA TYR A 37 0.96 -7.51 -13.99
C TYR A 37 1.98 -6.37 -14.11
N ASP A 38 1.95 -5.57 -15.19
CA ASP A 38 2.69 -4.31 -15.25
C ASP A 38 1.91 -3.23 -14.47
N LEU A 39 2.09 -3.23 -13.15
CA LEU A 39 1.42 -2.30 -12.25
C LEU A 39 1.87 -0.86 -12.48
N ILE A 40 3.07 -0.65 -13.02
CA ILE A 40 3.58 0.69 -13.33
C ILE A 40 2.82 1.26 -14.53
N ALA A 41 2.63 0.47 -15.59
CA ALA A 41 1.81 0.87 -16.73
C ALA A 41 0.36 1.15 -16.30
N LEU A 42 -0.21 0.24 -15.50
CA LEU A 42 -1.58 0.40 -15.00
C LEU A 42 -1.74 1.66 -14.13
N GLU A 43 -0.78 1.98 -13.27
CA GLU A 43 -0.84 3.18 -12.43
C GLU A 43 -0.79 4.47 -13.26
N LYS A 44 0.00 4.48 -14.35
CA LYS A 44 0.03 5.62 -15.28
C LYS A 44 -1.33 5.84 -15.95
N THR A 45 -1.98 4.77 -16.40
CA THR A 45 -3.19 4.85 -17.24
C THR A 45 -4.51 4.81 -16.47
N ASN A 46 -4.57 4.08 -15.36
CA ASN A 46 -5.78 3.83 -14.58
C ASN A 46 -5.45 3.65 -13.09
N PRO A 47 -5.09 4.74 -12.37
CA PRO A 47 -4.86 4.70 -10.93
C PRO A 47 -6.15 4.34 -10.19
N VAL A 48 -6.05 3.64 -9.05
CA VAL A 48 -7.20 3.11 -8.30
C VAL A 48 -7.11 3.46 -6.81
N PRO A 49 -8.23 3.56 -6.06
CA PRO A 49 -8.23 4.02 -4.67
C PRO A 49 -7.63 2.96 -3.71
N VAL A 50 -6.30 2.87 -3.70
CA VAL A 50 -5.53 1.93 -2.87
C VAL A 50 -4.34 2.65 -2.24
N SER A 51 -4.09 2.38 -0.95
CA SER A 51 -2.88 2.83 -0.26
C SER A 51 -1.76 1.78 -0.34
N LEU A 52 -0.62 2.16 -0.90
CA LEU A 52 0.58 1.33 -1.02
C LEU A 52 1.58 1.66 0.09
N ARG A 53 2.00 0.66 0.87
CA ARG A 53 3.05 0.79 1.87
C ARG A 53 4.23 -0.12 1.54
N LEU A 54 5.31 0.50 1.10
CA LEU A 54 6.44 -0.20 0.50
C LEU A 54 7.62 -0.23 1.47
N PHE A 55 8.32 -1.37 1.50
CA PHE A 55 9.56 -1.53 2.24
C PHE A 55 10.62 -2.02 1.26
N ALA A 56 11.70 -1.28 1.10
CA ALA A 56 12.76 -1.64 0.17
C ALA A 56 14.15 -1.32 0.74
N SER A 57 15.19 -1.76 0.05
CA SER A 57 16.57 -1.42 0.38
C SER A 57 17.32 -1.05 -0.88
N ASP A 58 18.08 0.05 -0.84
CA ASP A 58 18.90 0.49 -1.97
C ASP A 58 20.10 -0.44 -2.27
N ALA A 59 20.41 -1.36 -1.34
CA ALA A 59 21.36 -2.44 -1.52
C ALA A 59 20.81 -3.54 -2.44
N ASN A 60 19.48 -3.74 -2.51
CA ASN A 60 18.88 -4.72 -3.40
C ASN A 60 18.80 -4.16 -4.82
N LYS A 61 19.77 -4.50 -5.66
CA LYS A 61 19.84 -4.00 -7.04
C LYS A 61 18.78 -4.59 -7.98
N VAL A 62 18.06 -5.64 -7.55
CA VAL A 62 17.07 -6.34 -8.36
C VAL A 62 15.68 -5.74 -8.16
N SER A 63 15.20 -5.61 -6.92
CA SER A 63 13.85 -5.09 -6.63
C SER A 63 13.79 -3.56 -6.51
N TYR A 64 14.85 -2.90 -6.02
CA TYR A 64 14.81 -1.47 -5.71
C TYR A 64 14.50 -0.56 -6.91
N PRO A 65 15.03 -0.82 -8.13
CA PRO A 65 14.64 -0.04 -9.30
C PRO A 65 13.12 -0.02 -9.53
N SER A 66 12.45 -1.15 -9.34
CA SER A 66 10.99 -1.26 -9.51
C SER A 66 10.22 -0.46 -8.44
N VAL A 67 10.69 -0.48 -7.20
CA VAL A 67 10.10 0.33 -6.11
C VAL A 67 10.27 1.82 -6.36
N LYS A 68 11.44 2.26 -6.84
CA LYS A 68 11.64 3.67 -7.22
C LYS A 68 10.68 4.07 -8.33
N GLU A 69 10.54 3.24 -9.36
CA GLU A 69 9.72 3.58 -10.52
C GLU A 69 8.22 3.64 -10.19
N ILE A 70 7.68 2.72 -9.38
CA ILE A 70 6.26 2.82 -9.00
C ILE A 70 5.98 4.11 -8.22
N LEU A 71 6.89 4.55 -7.35
CA LEU A 71 6.74 5.78 -6.56
C LEU A 71 6.74 7.05 -7.42
N THR A 72 7.34 7.04 -8.62
CA THR A 72 7.30 8.21 -9.52
C THR A 72 5.99 8.32 -10.29
N VAL A 73 5.20 7.24 -10.38
CA VAL A 73 3.98 7.20 -11.19
C VAL A 73 2.70 7.18 -10.35
N VAL A 74 2.80 6.79 -9.06
CA VAL A 74 1.67 6.80 -8.13
C VAL A 74 1.11 8.21 -8.03
N LYS A 75 -0.20 8.31 -8.25
CA LYS A 75 -0.97 9.54 -8.17
C LYS A 75 -2.37 9.23 -7.65
N ARG A 76 -3.05 10.24 -7.11
CA ARG A 76 -4.45 10.09 -6.68
C ARG A 76 -5.30 9.47 -7.81
N PRO A 77 -6.21 8.53 -7.48
CA PRO A 77 -6.63 8.14 -6.13
C PRO A 77 -5.72 7.11 -5.42
N THR A 78 -4.66 6.61 -6.06
CA THR A 78 -3.66 5.79 -5.38
C THR A 78 -2.83 6.68 -4.44
N ASP A 79 -2.50 6.17 -3.26
CA ASP A 79 -1.51 6.76 -2.36
C ASP A 79 -0.32 5.81 -2.19
N GLY A 80 0.89 6.35 -2.05
CA GLY A 80 2.10 5.53 -2.04
C GLY A 80 3.17 6.10 -1.13
N THR A 81 3.60 5.31 -0.15
CA THR A 81 4.73 5.65 0.72
C THR A 81 5.71 4.50 0.80
N ALA A 82 6.99 4.83 0.98
CA ALA A 82 8.04 3.83 1.09
C ALA A 82 8.99 4.10 2.24
N ARG A 83 9.50 3.01 2.82
CA ARG A 83 10.65 3.03 3.73
C ARG A 83 11.82 2.35 3.03
N ILE A 84 12.88 3.11 2.79
CA ILE A 84 14.08 2.62 2.12
C ILE A 84 15.19 2.43 3.17
N ALA A 85 15.70 1.22 3.31
CA ALA A 85 16.88 0.93 4.12
C ALA A 85 18.16 1.11 3.29
N GLN A 86 19.11 1.89 3.80
CA GLN A 86 20.40 2.12 3.16
C GLN A 86 21.38 0.98 3.39
N ALA A 87 22.26 0.75 2.42
CA ALA A 87 23.26 -0.33 2.38
C ALA A 87 24.18 -0.44 3.62
N ALA A 88 24.31 0.61 4.44
CA ALA A 88 25.02 0.54 5.72
C ALA A 88 24.31 -0.35 6.77
N ALA A 89 23.06 -0.76 6.53
CA ALA A 89 22.37 -1.78 7.31
C ALA A 89 22.62 -3.17 6.69
N THR A 90 23.78 -3.75 7.02
CA THR A 90 24.20 -5.09 6.66
C THR A 90 23.08 -6.13 6.84
N ALA A 91 22.80 -6.85 5.74
CA ALA A 91 22.18 -8.17 5.62
C ALA A 91 20.94 -8.50 6.48
N CYS A 92 19.84 -8.87 5.79
CA CYS A 92 18.73 -9.68 6.32
C CYS A 92 18.00 -9.15 7.57
N ARG A 93 17.65 -7.86 7.64
CA ARG A 93 16.80 -7.32 8.72
C ARG A 93 15.60 -6.47 8.26
N CYS A 94 15.11 -6.70 7.04
CA CYS A 94 13.85 -6.14 6.51
C CYS A 94 12.72 -7.17 6.37
N GLY A 95 12.88 -8.36 6.98
CA GLY A 95 11.85 -9.39 7.00
C GLY A 95 10.60 -8.97 7.79
N PRO A 96 9.46 -9.66 7.58
CA PRO A 96 8.13 -9.24 8.04
C PRO A 96 8.02 -9.03 9.56
N GLU A 97 8.83 -9.69 10.39
CA GLU A 97 8.70 -9.64 11.86
C GLU A 97 8.92 -8.25 12.47
N ARG A 98 9.89 -7.46 11.98
CA ARG A 98 10.19 -6.12 12.54
C ARG A 98 9.34 -5.00 11.94
N SER A 99 8.75 -5.25 10.77
CA SER A 99 7.87 -4.32 10.06
C SER A 99 6.39 -4.51 10.44
N ARG A 100 5.96 -5.76 10.72
CA ARG A 100 4.59 -6.07 11.17
C ARG A 100 4.27 -5.47 12.55
N ALA A 101 5.24 -5.45 13.47
CA ALA A 101 5.08 -4.85 14.80
C ALA A 101 4.74 -3.34 14.76
N ARG A 102 5.02 -2.65 13.65
CA ARG A 102 4.73 -1.21 13.49
C ARG A 102 3.57 -0.90 12.54
N SER A 103 3.10 -1.86 11.75
CA SER A 103 1.89 -1.69 10.94
C SER A 103 0.61 -1.78 11.77
N THR A 104 0.63 -2.54 12.87
CA THR A 104 -0.54 -2.73 13.77
C THR A 104 -0.95 -1.46 14.51
N GLY A 105 -0.02 -0.56 14.82
CA GLY A 105 -0.34 0.72 15.48
C GLY A 105 -1.19 1.68 14.65
N TRP A 106 -1.20 1.52 13.31
CA TRP A 106 -1.82 2.46 12.38
C TRP A 106 -3.22 2.06 11.89
N HIS A 107 -3.60 0.79 12.00
CA HIS A 107 -4.97 0.36 11.73
C HIS A 107 -6.01 1.05 12.63
N ARG A 108 -5.59 1.54 13.81
CA ARG A 108 -6.46 2.26 14.74
C ARG A 108 -6.79 3.69 14.29
N SER A 109 -5.93 4.33 13.49
CA SER A 109 -6.11 5.73 13.06
C SER A 109 -6.92 5.88 11.77
N SER A 110 -7.25 4.77 11.10
CA SER A 110 -8.04 4.74 9.85
C SER A 110 -9.50 4.34 10.09
N GLN A 111 -9.88 3.99 11.32
CA GLN A 111 -11.28 3.94 11.73
C GLN A 111 -11.76 5.37 11.97
N VAL A 112 -12.43 5.90 10.95
CA VAL A 112 -13.15 7.17 10.90
C VAL A 112 -13.81 7.54 12.22
N SER A 113 -13.55 8.78 12.67
CA SER A 113 -14.36 9.50 13.65
C SER A 113 -15.79 9.60 13.14
N HIS A 114 -16.68 8.73 13.63
CA HIS A 114 -18.12 8.96 13.54
C HIS A 114 -18.49 9.97 14.63
N HIS A 115 -18.49 11.26 14.31
CA HIS A 115 -19.23 12.24 15.10
C HIS A 115 -20.72 11.97 14.88
N ALA A 116 -21.36 11.34 15.86
CA ALA A 116 -22.82 11.30 15.94
C ALA A 116 -23.33 12.70 16.36
N PRO A 117 -24.44 13.20 15.78
CA PRO A 117 -25.03 14.45 16.22
C PRO A 117 -25.67 14.26 17.60
N GLU A 118 -25.26 15.11 18.54
CA GLU A 118 -25.77 15.14 19.90
C GLU A 118 -27.26 15.52 19.89
N ARG A 119 -28.12 14.59 20.33
CA ARG A 119 -29.55 14.86 20.49
C ARG A 119 -29.74 15.77 21.70
N ARG A 120 -30.33 16.94 21.49
CA ARG A 120 -30.98 17.71 22.56
C ARG A 120 -32.09 16.86 23.17
N GLY A 121 -31.91 16.45 24.41
CA GLY A 121 -32.98 15.97 25.27
C GLY A 121 -33.55 17.14 26.06
N ASP A 122 -34.78 17.53 25.71
CA ASP A 122 -35.73 18.12 26.65
C ASP A 122 -35.99 17.09 27.76
N GLU A 123 -35.78 17.45 29.03
CA GLU A 123 -36.56 16.88 30.12
C GLU A 123 -36.92 17.97 31.14
N ALA A 124 -38.22 18.23 31.20
CA ALA A 124 -38.87 18.99 32.22
C ALA A 124 -39.01 18.15 33.50
N GLY A 125 -38.63 18.75 34.64
CA GLY A 125 -39.42 18.72 35.87
C GLY A 125 -39.40 17.47 36.75
N LYS A 126 -38.77 17.61 37.94
CA LYS A 126 -39.16 17.17 39.30
C LYS A 126 -37.92 17.40 40.18
N GLY A 127 -37.82 18.26 41.19
CA GLY A 127 -38.79 18.81 42.15
C GLY A 127 -38.29 18.40 43.54
N LEU A 128 -37.94 19.36 44.42
CA LEU A 128 -37.98 19.17 45.87
C LEU A 128 -37.96 20.53 46.60
N THR A 129 -39.03 20.75 47.37
CA THR A 129 -39.23 21.55 48.60
C THR A 129 -38.21 22.59 49.02
#